data_AF-A0A2R5GVS6-F1
#
_entry.id   AF-A0A2R5GVS6-F1
#
_cell.length_a   1.000
_cell.length_b   1.000
_cell.length_c   1.000
_cell.angle_alpha   90.00
_cell.angle_beta   90.00
_cell.angle_gamma   90.00
#
_symmetry.space_group_name_H-M   'P 1'
#
loop_
_entity.id
_entity.type
_entity.pdbx_description
1 polymer ?
#
loop_
_entity_poly.entity_id
_entity_poly.type
_entity_poly.pdbx_seq_one_letter_code
_entity_poly.pdbx_strand_id
1 'polypeptide(L)'
;MQRFHDVKLSHEKRLASRIRFARKHLSFKDSNFSIANLDTLLDNTSAFHKTKLDRFIEDERVKLKKAIDTRSAQVSLDEPPQCPVCLRDDIASSILVLRSCKHFLCAVCASQVILEANSKHRTPRCPYCRTNFMSENAVLHPDKPINSVRQLHAFIKQNM
;
A
#
# COMPACT_ATOMS: atom_id res chain seq x y z
N MET A 1 -7.42 -9.22 17.33
CA MET A 1 -8.18 -7.94 17.25
C MET A 1 -8.73 -7.46 18.60
N GLN A 2 -8.21 -7.91 19.77
CA GLN A 2 -8.74 -7.49 21.08
C GLN A 2 -8.16 -6.19 21.67
N ARG A 3 -6.93 -5.80 21.33
CA ARG A 3 -6.24 -4.67 22.00
C ARG A 3 -6.80 -3.27 21.71
N PHE A 4 -7.57 -3.08 20.64
CA PHE A 4 -8.12 -1.76 20.27
C PHE A 4 -9.40 -1.42 21.04
N HIS A 5 -10.14 -2.42 21.54
CA HIS A 5 -11.37 -2.19 22.29
C HIS A 5 -11.09 -1.67 23.72
N ASP A 6 -10.00 -2.13 24.34
CA ASP A 6 -9.63 -1.76 25.71
C ASP A 6 -9.16 -0.30 25.85
N VAL A 7 -8.52 0.25 24.82
CA VAL A 7 -8.06 1.66 24.81
C VAL A 7 -9.25 2.62 24.73
N LYS A 8 -10.31 2.25 23.98
CA LYS A 8 -11.51 3.06 23.80
C LYS A 8 -12.33 3.14 25.10
N LEU A 9 -12.48 2.01 25.81
CA LEU A 9 -13.15 1.95 27.12
C LEU A 9 -12.40 2.76 28.20
N SER A 10 -11.07 2.81 28.14
CA SER A 10 -10.24 3.59 29.07
C SER A 10 -10.44 5.10 28.90
N HIS A 11 -10.56 5.57 27.66
CA HIS A 11 -10.76 6.99 27.37
C HIS A 11 -12.15 7.49 27.80
N GLU A 12 -13.20 6.71 27.56
CA GLU A 12 -14.57 7.04 27.97
C GLU A 12 -14.72 7.11 29.50
N LYS A 13 -14.09 6.18 30.24
CA LYS A 13 -14.07 6.19 31.71
C LYS A 13 -13.34 7.41 32.28
N ARG A 14 -12.28 7.87 31.62
CA ARG A 14 -11.55 9.10 31.99
C ARG A 14 -12.38 10.35 31.70
N LEU A 15 -13.08 10.41 30.56
CA LEU A 15 -13.95 11.53 30.21
C LEU A 15 -15.15 11.65 31.16
N ALA A 16 -15.82 10.53 31.46
CA ALA A 16 -16.94 10.49 32.41
C ALA A 16 -16.53 10.89 33.84
N SER A 17 -15.28 10.61 34.24
CA SER A 17 -14.74 11.02 35.53
C SER A 17 -14.43 12.52 35.57
N ARG A 18 -13.92 13.10 34.48
CA ARG A 18 -13.70 14.56 34.34
C ARG A 18 -15.01 15.35 34.33
N ILE A 19 -16.05 14.83 33.68
CA ILE A 19 -17.39 15.46 33.67
C ILE A 19 -18.02 15.43 35.07
N ARG A 20 -17.90 14.31 35.79
CA ARG A 20 -18.37 14.22 37.19
C ARG A 20 -17.60 15.15 38.12
N PHE A 21 -16.29 15.28 37.93
CA PHE A 21 -15.46 16.22 38.69
C PHE A 21 -15.87 17.68 38.43
N ALA A 22 -16.04 18.06 37.16
CA ALA A 22 -16.51 19.40 36.78
C ALA A 22 -17.89 19.73 37.37
N ARG A 23 -18.84 18.78 37.33
CA ARG A 23 -20.16 18.96 37.96
C ARG A 23 -20.11 19.07 39.48
N LYS A 24 -19.20 18.34 40.14
CA LYS A 24 -19.05 18.38 41.61
C LYS A 24 -18.39 19.66 42.10
N HIS A 25 -17.56 20.30 41.27
CA HIS A 25 -16.88 21.57 41.58
C HIS A 25 -17.61 22.82 41.07
N LEU A 26 -18.72 22.67 40.33
CA LEU A 26 -19.59 23.79 39.91
C LEU A 26 -20.73 24.10 40.90
N SER A 27 -20.72 23.49 42.09
CA SER A 27 -21.59 23.92 43.19
C SER A 27 -20.84 24.89 44.09
N PHE A 28 -20.73 26.15 43.66
CA PHE A 28 -20.87 27.34 44.52
C PHE A 28 -20.58 28.61 43.73
N LYS A 29 -21.56 29.53 43.78
CA LYS A 29 -21.44 30.99 43.68
C LYS A 29 -20.69 31.55 42.47
N ASP A 30 -21.44 31.93 41.45
CA ASP A 30 -21.63 33.36 41.13
C ASP A 30 -22.56 33.51 39.92
N SER A 31 -23.68 34.17 40.18
CA SER A 31 -24.70 34.55 39.22
C SER A 31 -24.20 35.69 38.32
N ASN A 32 -23.27 35.40 37.40
CA ASN A 32 -22.89 36.30 36.30
C ASN A 32 -22.17 35.62 35.12
N PHE A 33 -22.33 34.30 34.93
CA PHE A 33 -21.82 33.62 33.73
C PHE A 33 -22.83 33.78 32.58
N SER A 34 -22.69 34.87 31.80
CA SER A 34 -23.49 35.08 30.59
C SER A 34 -23.26 33.94 29.58
N ILE A 35 -24.34 33.47 28.95
CA ILE A 35 -24.34 32.45 27.87
C ILE A 35 -23.34 32.82 26.76
N ALA A 36 -23.11 34.12 26.54
CA ALA A 36 -22.12 34.63 25.59
C ALA A 36 -20.68 34.14 25.84
N ASN A 37 -20.29 33.87 27.10
CA ASN A 37 -18.96 33.35 27.45
C ASN A 37 -18.82 31.84 27.20
N LEU A 38 -19.92 31.10 27.12
CA LEU A 38 -19.89 29.66 26.86
C LEU A 38 -19.66 29.39 25.36
N ASP A 39 -20.30 30.17 24.50
CA ASP A 39 -20.11 30.09 23.05
C ASP A 39 -18.67 30.46 22.65
N THR A 40 -18.08 31.49 23.28
CA THR A 40 -16.67 31.83 23.02
C THR A 40 -15.71 30.73 23.47
N LEU A 41 -16.00 30.01 24.57
CA LEU A 41 -15.18 28.89 25.02
C LEU A 41 -15.35 27.65 24.12
N LEU A 42 -16.55 27.40 23.60
CA LEU A 42 -16.82 26.36 22.60
C LEU A 42 -16.15 26.66 21.26
N ASP A 43 -16.15 27.90 20.81
CA ASP A 43 -15.48 28.33 19.59
C ASP A 43 -13.96 28.26 19.71
N ASN A 44 -13.40 28.70 20.84
CA ASN A 44 -11.96 28.61 21.09
C ASN A 44 -11.49 27.16 21.22
N THR A 45 -12.29 26.28 21.83
CA THR A 45 -11.97 24.85 21.90
C THR A 45 -12.13 24.17 20.54
N SER A 46 -13.16 24.50 19.76
CA SER A 46 -13.33 23.95 18.41
C SER A 46 -12.20 24.39 17.46
N ALA A 47 -11.78 25.66 17.52
CA ALA A 47 -10.67 26.19 16.75
C ALA A 47 -9.33 25.56 17.15
N PHE A 48 -9.09 25.34 18.45
CA PHE A 48 -7.90 24.67 18.95
C PHE A 48 -7.85 23.19 18.56
N HIS A 49 -9.00 22.51 18.55
CA HIS A 49 -9.09 21.11 18.11
C HIS A 49 -8.95 20.96 16.59
N LYS A 50 -9.50 21.90 15.82
CA LYS A 50 -9.39 21.92 14.36
C LYS A 50 -7.95 22.15 13.90
N THR A 51 -7.29 23.16 14.46
CA THR A 51 -5.87 23.44 14.17
C THR A 51 -4.93 22.29 14.55
N LYS A 52 -5.19 21.58 15.63
CA LYS A 52 -4.39 20.42 16.03
C LYS A 52 -4.61 19.19 15.14
N LEU A 53 -5.85 18.97 14.69
CA LEU A 53 -6.18 17.89 13.76
C LEU A 53 -5.60 18.17 12.36
N ASP A 54 -5.72 19.40 11.87
CA ASP A 54 -5.16 19.82 10.57
C ASP A 54 -3.64 19.65 10.55
N ARG A 55 -2.96 20.01 11.65
CA ARG A 55 -1.51 19.82 11.78
C ARG A 55 -1.11 18.33 11.79
N PHE A 56 -1.92 17.48 12.44
CA PHE A 56 -1.69 16.03 12.43
C PHE A 56 -1.90 15.41 11.04
N ILE A 57 -2.93 15.85 10.33
CA ILE A 57 -3.21 15.40 8.95
C ILE A 57 -2.05 15.79 8.03
N GLU A 58 -1.53 17.01 8.16
CA GLU A 58 -0.42 17.47 7.33
C GLU A 58 0.89 16.73 7.64
N ASP A 59 1.19 16.47 8.93
CA ASP A 59 2.35 15.67 9.32
C ASP A 59 2.27 14.23 8.77
N GLU A 60 1.09 13.59 8.83
CA GLU A 60 0.90 12.25 8.25
C GLU A 60 1.00 12.27 6.72
N ARG A 61 0.49 13.30 6.05
CA ARG A 61 0.67 13.48 4.61
C ARG A 61 2.13 13.63 4.22
N VAL A 62 2.89 14.44 4.95
CA VAL A 62 4.33 14.64 4.72
C VAL A 62 5.10 13.36 4.97
N LYS A 63 4.77 12.59 6.02
CA LYS A 63 5.38 11.27 6.28
C LYS A 63 5.06 10.27 5.18
N LEU A 64 3.81 10.20 4.72
CA LEU A 64 3.41 9.33 3.62
C LEU A 64 4.12 9.72 2.33
N LYS A 65 4.20 11.01 2.01
CA LYS A 65 4.91 11.52 0.83
C LYS A 65 6.39 11.18 0.89
N LYS A 66 7.06 11.44 2.02
CA LYS A 66 8.46 11.03 2.24
C LYS A 66 8.64 9.53 2.14
N ALA A 67 7.72 8.72 2.67
CA ALA A 67 7.80 7.27 2.58
C ALA A 67 7.64 6.78 1.12
N ILE A 68 6.77 7.40 0.33
CA ILE A 68 6.60 7.13 -1.10
C ILE A 68 7.85 7.52 -1.88
N ASP A 69 8.41 8.70 -1.61
CA ASP A 69 9.62 9.19 -2.27
C ASP A 69 10.84 8.31 -1.90
N THR A 70 10.96 7.87 -0.64
CA THR A 70 12.05 6.99 -0.18
C THR A 70 11.89 5.56 -0.69
N ARG A 71 10.66 5.07 -0.91
CA ARG A 71 10.40 3.78 -1.57
C ARG A 71 10.52 3.84 -3.09
N SER A 72 10.43 5.02 -3.67
CA SER A 72 10.68 5.27 -5.09
C SER A 72 12.19 5.39 -5.35
N ALA A 73 12.99 4.46 -4.80
CA ALA A 73 14.24 4.09 -5.45
C ALA A 73 13.83 3.60 -6.84
N GLN A 74 13.94 4.50 -7.81
CA GLN A 74 13.33 4.41 -9.12
C GLN A 74 13.81 3.14 -9.80
N VAL A 75 12.91 2.16 -9.98
CA VAL A 75 13.04 1.24 -11.10
C VAL A 75 12.96 2.15 -12.33
N SER A 76 14.09 2.38 -12.98
CA SER A 76 14.08 3.26 -14.13
C SER A 76 13.23 2.57 -15.20
N LEU A 77 12.16 3.24 -15.63
CA LEU A 77 11.22 2.64 -16.59
C LEU A 77 11.86 2.40 -17.97
N ASP A 78 13.03 2.99 -18.17
CA ASP A 78 13.82 2.95 -19.39
C ASP A 78 14.93 1.87 -19.35
N GLU A 79 15.15 1.20 -18.21
CA GLU A 79 16.05 0.04 -18.12
C GLU A 79 15.43 -1.21 -18.73
N PRO A 80 16.26 -2.13 -19.27
CA PRO A 80 15.80 -3.40 -19.79
C PRO A 80 15.18 -4.25 -18.68
N PRO A 81 14.08 -4.97 -18.97
CA PRO A 81 13.44 -5.83 -17.98
C PRO A 81 14.31 -7.05 -17.64
N GLN A 82 14.52 -7.29 -16.34
CA GLN A 82 15.33 -8.40 -15.83
C GLN A 82 14.47 -9.62 -15.45
N CYS A 83 14.94 -10.83 -15.79
CA CYS A 83 14.31 -12.07 -15.37
C CYS A 83 14.73 -12.40 -13.94
N PRO A 84 13.81 -12.75 -13.03
CA PRO A 84 14.11 -12.97 -11.61
C PRO A 84 14.81 -14.31 -11.36
N VAL A 85 14.88 -15.17 -12.38
CA VAL A 85 15.52 -16.50 -12.27
C VAL A 85 16.99 -16.42 -12.66
N CYS A 86 17.29 -15.80 -13.80
CA CYS A 86 18.66 -15.73 -14.32
C CYS A 86 19.35 -14.37 -14.14
N LEU A 87 18.60 -13.33 -13.75
CA LEU A 87 19.08 -11.96 -13.50
C LEU A 87 19.80 -11.31 -14.68
N ARG A 88 19.55 -11.77 -15.92
CA ARG A 88 20.16 -11.18 -17.12
C ARG A 88 19.29 -10.07 -17.67
N ASP A 89 19.94 -9.14 -18.38
CA ASP A 89 19.32 -7.95 -18.99
C ASP A 89 18.97 -8.16 -20.47
N ASP A 90 19.44 -9.27 -21.07
CA ASP A 90 19.43 -9.56 -22.51
C ASP A 90 18.15 -10.28 -22.99
N ILE A 91 17.06 -10.17 -22.24
CA ILE A 91 15.89 -11.04 -22.44
C ILE A 91 14.94 -10.49 -23.49
N ALA A 92 15.17 -9.28 -23.98
CA ALA A 92 14.29 -8.49 -24.84
C ALA A 92 13.57 -9.29 -25.94
N SER A 93 14.24 -10.25 -26.58
CA SER A 93 13.71 -11.07 -27.70
C SER A 93 13.00 -12.36 -27.29
N SER A 94 13.03 -12.76 -26.01
CA SER A 94 12.52 -14.05 -25.53
C SER A 94 11.70 -13.93 -24.24
N ILE A 95 11.04 -12.78 -24.03
CA ILE A 95 10.17 -12.60 -22.87
C ILE A 95 8.88 -13.38 -23.07
N LEU A 96 8.55 -14.14 -22.04
CA LEU A 96 7.34 -14.91 -21.92
C LEU A 96 6.50 -14.35 -20.76
N VAL A 97 5.31 -13.88 -21.06
CA VAL A 97 4.37 -13.31 -20.08
C VAL A 97 3.34 -14.36 -19.67
N LEU A 98 3.22 -14.57 -18.35
CA LEU A 98 2.27 -15.49 -17.76
C LEU A 98 0.89 -14.84 -17.65
N ARG A 99 -0.11 -15.34 -18.39
CA ARG A 99 -1.49 -14.79 -18.40
C ARG A 99 -2.14 -14.82 -17.02
N SER A 100 -1.90 -15.87 -16.24
CA SER A 100 -2.56 -16.07 -14.94
C SER A 100 -2.20 -15.02 -13.88
N CYS A 101 -1.00 -14.45 -13.95
CA CYS A 101 -0.50 -13.53 -12.94
C CYS A 101 0.19 -12.28 -13.48
N LYS A 102 0.23 -12.11 -14.81
CA LYS A 102 0.83 -10.97 -15.53
C LYS A 102 2.31 -10.72 -15.23
N HIS A 103 3.01 -11.70 -14.66
CA HIS A 103 4.46 -11.67 -14.48
C HIS A 103 5.18 -12.25 -15.70
N PHE A 104 6.47 -11.96 -15.86
CA PHE A 104 7.24 -12.32 -17.04
C PHE A 104 8.51 -13.11 -16.72
N LEU A 105 8.94 -14.00 -17.60
CA LEU A 105 10.18 -14.77 -17.46
C LEU A 105 10.91 -14.79 -18.79
N CYS A 106 12.22 -15.07 -18.75
CA CYS A 106 12.94 -15.48 -19.96
C CYS A 106 12.38 -16.81 -20.47
N ALA A 107 12.27 -17.02 -21.79
CA ALA A 107 11.69 -18.23 -22.38
C ALA A 107 12.43 -19.51 -21.92
N VAL A 108 13.76 -19.43 -21.78
CA VAL A 108 14.59 -20.53 -21.26
C VAL A 108 14.21 -20.85 -19.81
N CYS A 109 14.06 -19.82 -18.98
CA CYS A 109 13.73 -19.91 -17.56
C CYS A 109 12.32 -20.45 -17.36
N ALA A 110 11.36 -19.98 -18.15
CA ALA A 110 9.99 -20.48 -18.15
C ALA A 110 9.94 -21.97 -18.51
N SER A 111 10.66 -22.36 -19.56
CA SER A 111 10.77 -23.77 -19.98
C SER A 111 11.37 -24.64 -18.89
N GLN A 112 12.44 -24.20 -18.22
CA GLN A 112 13.05 -24.93 -17.10
C GLN A 112 12.07 -25.12 -15.93
N VAL A 113 11.33 -24.08 -15.55
CA VAL A 113 10.32 -24.16 -14.48
C VAL A 113 9.22 -25.17 -14.83
N ILE A 114 8.76 -25.18 -16.09
CA ILE A 114 7.75 -26.14 -16.56
C ILE A 114 8.32 -27.57 -16.55
N LEU A 115 9.52 -27.78 -17.10
CA LEU A 115 10.17 -29.09 -17.14
C LEU A 115 10.41 -29.66 -15.74
N GLU A 116 10.87 -28.84 -14.80
CA GLU A 116 11.12 -29.25 -13.42
C GLU A 116 9.80 -29.58 -12.68
N ALA A 117 8.74 -28.83 -12.93
CA ALA A 117 7.43 -29.13 -12.36
C ALA A 117 6.89 -30.46 -12.91
N ASN A 118 6.99 -30.67 -14.21
CA ASN A 118 6.54 -31.89 -14.89
C ASN A 118 7.32 -33.12 -14.42
N SER A 119 8.64 -33.04 -14.25
CA SER A 119 9.46 -34.16 -13.76
C SER A 119 9.12 -34.58 -12.33
N LYS A 120 8.54 -33.67 -11.55
CA LYS A 120 8.07 -33.91 -10.18
C LYS A 120 6.56 -34.20 -10.10
N HIS A 121 5.87 -34.33 -11.24
CA HIS A 121 4.41 -34.46 -11.33
C HIS A 121 3.65 -33.34 -10.58
N ARG A 122 4.14 -32.10 -10.68
CA ARG A 122 3.56 -30.91 -10.05
C ARG A 122 3.14 -29.88 -11.09
N THR A 123 2.23 -28.99 -10.71
CA THR A 123 1.88 -27.81 -11.51
C THR A 123 2.97 -26.75 -11.40
N PRO A 124 3.43 -26.13 -12.52
CA PRO A 124 4.42 -25.08 -12.46
C PRO A 124 3.87 -23.83 -11.76
N ARG A 125 4.75 -23.17 -10.99
CA ARG A 125 4.42 -22.00 -10.16
C ARG A 125 5.27 -20.81 -10.53
N CYS A 126 4.63 -19.65 -10.61
CA CYS A 126 5.30 -18.39 -10.93
C CYS A 126 6.38 -18.06 -9.87
N PRO A 127 7.65 -17.79 -10.25
CA PRO A 127 8.69 -17.42 -9.30
C PRO A 127 8.40 -16.12 -8.51
N TYR A 128 7.60 -15.21 -9.05
CA TYR A 128 7.24 -13.94 -8.36
C TYR A 128 6.18 -14.13 -7.29
N CYS A 129 5.05 -14.73 -7.64
CA CYS A 129 3.84 -14.72 -6.81
C CYS A 129 3.36 -16.13 -6.42
N ARG A 130 4.04 -17.17 -6.90
CA ARG A 130 3.73 -18.60 -6.67
C ARG A 130 2.37 -19.06 -7.20
N THR A 131 1.65 -18.22 -7.94
CA THR A 131 0.43 -18.60 -8.67
C THR A 131 0.75 -19.70 -9.68
N ASN A 132 -0.12 -20.71 -9.76
CA ASN A 132 0.00 -21.77 -10.75
C ASN A 132 -0.16 -21.19 -12.17
N PHE A 133 0.61 -21.69 -13.12
CA PHE A 133 0.45 -21.37 -14.53
C PHE A 133 0.57 -22.63 -15.38
N MET A 134 0.11 -22.56 -16.63
CA MET A 134 0.25 -23.62 -17.62
C MET A 134 1.01 -23.08 -18.82
N SER A 135 1.67 -23.94 -19.58
CA SER A 135 2.46 -23.56 -20.77
C SER A 135 1.61 -22.88 -21.84
N GLU A 136 0.35 -23.27 -22.00
CA GLU A 136 -0.64 -22.65 -22.89
C GLU A 136 -1.05 -21.23 -22.46
N ASN A 137 -0.88 -20.91 -21.18
CA ASN A 137 -1.19 -19.60 -20.60
C ASN A 137 0.02 -18.66 -20.61
N ALA A 138 1.01 -18.96 -21.44
CA ALA A 138 2.18 -18.14 -21.65
C ALA A 138 2.16 -17.51 -23.03
N VAL A 139 2.39 -16.20 -23.12
CA VAL A 139 2.48 -15.48 -24.40
C VAL A 139 3.92 -15.05 -24.60
N LEU A 140 4.51 -15.48 -25.72
CA LEU A 140 5.76 -14.91 -26.22
C LEU A 140 5.47 -13.50 -26.74
N HIS A 141 6.27 -12.54 -26.31
CA HIS A 141 6.25 -11.23 -26.94
C HIS A 141 6.65 -11.35 -28.42
N PRO A 142 5.99 -10.64 -29.35
CA PRO A 142 6.34 -10.68 -30.77
C PRO A 142 7.78 -10.21 -31.02
N ASP A 143 8.34 -10.55 -32.18
CA ASP A 143 9.75 -10.47 -32.64
C ASP A 143 10.53 -9.17 -32.37
N LYS A 144 9.86 -8.12 -31.88
CA LYS A 144 10.51 -6.87 -31.47
C LYS A 144 11.07 -7.00 -30.06
N PRO A 145 12.38 -6.73 -29.86
CA PRO A 145 12.99 -6.78 -28.54
C PRO A 145 12.38 -5.73 -27.60
N ILE A 146 11.98 -6.15 -26.40
CA ILE A 146 11.58 -5.25 -25.32
C ILE A 146 12.83 -4.70 -24.63
N ASN A 147 13.15 -3.44 -24.90
CA ASN A 147 14.34 -2.79 -24.38
C ASN A 147 14.08 -1.98 -23.11
N SER A 148 12.82 -1.88 -22.66
CA SER A 148 12.49 -1.17 -21.44
C SER A 148 11.32 -1.75 -20.66
N VAL A 149 11.32 -1.57 -19.34
CA VAL A 149 10.18 -1.92 -18.46
C VAL A 149 8.90 -1.22 -18.92
N ARG A 150 8.98 0.01 -19.44
CA ARG A 150 7.82 0.73 -20.00
C ARG A 150 7.19 -0.02 -21.18
N GLN A 151 7.99 -0.56 -22.10
CA GLN A 151 7.50 -1.34 -23.24
C GLN A 151 6.84 -2.64 -22.77
N LEU A 152 7.45 -3.33 -21.79
CA LEU A 152 6.88 -4.53 -21.21
C LEU A 152 5.50 -4.27 -20.58
N HIS A 153 5.39 -3.20 -19.80
CA HIS A 153 4.12 -2.81 -19.17
C HIS A 153 3.04 -2.49 -20.21
N ALA A 154 3.41 -1.80 -21.30
CA ALA A 154 2.49 -1.51 -22.39
C ALA A 154 1.98 -2.80 -23.05
N PHE A 155 2.86 -3.77 -23.30
CA PHE A 155 2.48 -5.06 -23.86
C PHE A 155 1.54 -5.85 -22.94
N ILE A 156 1.87 -5.95 -21.65
CA ILE A 156 1.03 -6.65 -20.66
C ILE A 156 -0.37 -6.02 -20.62
N LYS A 157 -0.47 -4.69 -20.71
CA LYS A 157 -1.75 -3.98 -20.69
C LYS A 157 -2.60 -4.18 -21.95
N GLN A 158 -1.97 -4.43 -23.10
CA GLN A 158 -2.68 -4.61 -24.38
C GLN A 158 -3.17 -6.05 -24.60
N ASN A 159 -2.53 -7.04 -23.98
CA ASN A 159 -2.77 -8.46 -24.25
C ASN A 159 -3.44 -9.22 -23.09
N MET A 160 -3.80 -8.53 -22.00
CA MET A 160 -4.36 -9.10 -20.76
C MET A 160 -5.47 -8.23 -20.17
#